data_AF-A0A151IPV7-F1
#
_entry.id   AF-A0A151IPV7-F1
#
_cell.length_a   1.000
_cell.length_b   1.000
_cell.length_c   1.000
_cell.angle_alpha   90.00
_cell.angle_beta   90.00
_cell.angle_gamma   90.00
#
_symmetry.space_group_name_H-M   'P 1'
#
loop_
_entity.id
_entity.type
_entity.pdbx_description
1 polymer ?
#
loop_
_entity_poly.entity_id
_entity_poly.type
_entity_poly.pdbx_seq_one_letter_code
_entity_poly.pdbx_strand_id
1 'polypeptide(L)' 'MINADVICKELGFDLGALEVRPGGFYGNLDPPTRFMVDQLKCRGNETTLRECDFNG' A
#
# COMPACT_ATOMS: atom_id res chain seq x y z
N MET A 1 3.11 -7.84 -2.78
CA MET A 1 1.80 -8.38 -3.21
C MET A 1 0.80 -8.18 -2.08
N ILE A 2 0.95 -8.90 -0.95
CA ILE A 2 0.04 -8.86 0.21
C ILE A 2 -0.34 -7.43 0.66
N ASN A 3 0.63 -6.53 0.80
CA ASN A 3 0.35 -5.13 1.19
C ASN A 3 -0.62 -4.44 0.23
N ALA A 4 -0.44 -4.64 -1.07
CA ALA A 4 -1.30 -4.04 -2.08
C ALA A 4 -2.68 -4.71 -2.10
N ASP A 5 -2.77 -6.01 -1.81
CA ASP A 5 -4.06 -6.69 -1.68
C ASP A 5 -4.92 -6.12 -0.55
N VAL A 6 -4.32 -5.85 0.61
CA VAL A 6 -5.02 -5.21 1.73
C VAL A 6 -5.55 -3.85 1.30
N ILE A 7 -4.72 -3.03 0.64
CA ILE A 7 -5.11 -1.68 0.18
C ILE A 7 -6.21 -1.75 -0.89
N CYS A 8 -6.07 -2.62 -1.89
CA CYS A 8 -7.07 -2.76 -2.95
C CYS A 8 -8.41 -3.22 -2.38
N LYS A 9 -8.41 -4.17 -1.46
CA LYS A 9 -9.64 -4.62 -0.78
C LYS A 9 -10.25 -3.54 0.11
N GLU A 10 -9.45 -2.77 0.84
CA GLU A 10 -9.90 -1.62 1.63
C GLU A 10 -10.62 -0.57 0.75
N LEU A 11 -10.14 -0.38 -0.49
CA LEU A 11 -10.74 0.53 -1.47
C LEU A 11 -11.95 -0.08 -2.22
N GLY A 12 -12.35 -1.31 -1.92
CA GLY A 12 -13.49 -1.99 -2.54
C GLY A 12 -13.19 -2.77 -3.83
N PHE A 13 -11.91 -3.00 -4.15
CA PHE A 13 -11.51 -3.90 -5.23
C PHE A 13 -11.44 -5.33 -4.70
N ASP A 14 -12.54 -6.08 -4.85
CA ASP A 14 -12.70 -7.43 -4.26
C ASP A 14 -11.65 -8.45 -4.72
N LEU A 15 -11.16 -8.30 -5.96
CA LEU A 15 -10.14 -9.18 -6.53
C LEU A 15 -8.72 -8.89 -6.01
N GLY A 16 -8.53 -7.83 -5.23
CA GLY A 16 -7.23 -7.42 -4.72
C GLY A 16 -6.35 -6.74 -5.76
N ALA A 17 -5.04 -6.74 -5.52
CA ALA A 17 -4.06 -6.08 -6.36
C ALA A 17 -3.57 -7.01 -7.46
N LEU A 18 -3.60 -6.53 -8.71
CA LEU A 18 -3.02 -7.25 -9.84
C LEU A 18 -1.48 -7.17 -9.84
N GLU A 19 -0.94 -6.01 -9.48
CA GLU A 19 0.49 -5.75 -9.54
C GLU A 19 0.92 -4.61 -8.60
N VAL A 20 2.22 -4.56 -8.30
CA VAL A 20 2.85 -3.48 -7.53
C VAL A 20 3.84 -2.75 -8.43
N ARG A 21 3.69 -1.43 -8.55
CA ARG A 21 4.57 -0.58 -9.36
C ARG A 21 5.52 0.23 -8.47
N PRO A 22 6.80 -0.17 -8.32
CA PRO A 22 7.75 0.54 -7.47
C PRO A 22 8.30 1.81 -8.15
N GLY A 23 9.04 2.62 -7.38
CA GLY A 23 9.89 3.69 -7.92
C GLY A 23 9.14 4.90 -8.49
N GLY A 24 7.92 5.18 -8.01
CA GLY A 24 7.14 6.33 -8.48
C GLY A 24 6.75 6.19 -9.95
N PHE A 25 6.38 4.98 -10.40
CA PHE A 25 6.07 4.66 -11.80
C PHE A 25 5.08 5.64 -12.47
N TYR A 26 4.08 6.11 -11.74
CA TYR A 26 3.07 7.06 -12.24
C TYR A 26 3.47 8.53 -12.06
N GLY A 27 4.73 8.80 -11.68
CA GLY A 27 5.24 10.13 -11.37
C GLY A 27 5.63 10.26 -9.90
N ASN A 28 6.58 11.16 -9.64
CA ASN A 28 6.91 11.61 -8.29
C ASN A 28 6.03 12.80 -7.92
N LEU A 29 5.77 12.96 -6.62
CA LEU A 29 4.98 14.07 -6.10
C LEU A 29 5.76 15.39 -6.26
N ASP A 30 5.11 16.39 -6.86
CA ASP A 30 5.59 17.77 -6.95
C ASP A 30 4.51 18.73 -6.41
N PRO A 31 4.75 19.46 -5.31
CA PRO A 31 5.97 19.48 -4.50
C PRO A 31 6.21 18.16 -3.74
N PRO A 32 7.46 17.84 -3.38
CA PRO A 32 7.76 16.64 -2.61
C PRO A 32 7.03 16.67 -1.26
N THR A 33 6.22 15.64 -1.02
CA THR A 33 5.47 15.48 0.24
C THR A 33 6.23 14.57 1.20
N ARG A 34 5.75 14.49 2.44
CA ARG A 34 6.29 13.57 3.44
C ARG A 34 5.72 12.17 3.22
N PHE A 35 6.60 11.18 3.04
CA PHE A 35 6.22 9.77 3.13
C PHE A 35 5.78 9.46 4.57
N MET A 36 4.53 9.02 4.73
CA MET A 36 3.95 8.74 6.05
C MET A 36 4.25 7.33 6.55
N VAL A 37 4.49 6.39 5.63
CA VAL A 37 4.73 4.98 5.89
C VAL A 37 5.82 4.48 4.96
N ASP A 38 6.66 3.59 5.46
CA ASP A 38 7.64 2.84 4.67
C ASP A 38 7.64 1.37 5.09
N GLN A 39 8.04 0.48 4.18
CA GLN A 39 8.20 -0.96 4.45
C GLN A 39 6.99 -1.62 5.17
N LEU A 40 5.79 -1.49 4.59
CA LEU A 40 4.59 -2.18 5.07
C LEU A 40 4.81 -3.70 5.18
N LYS A 41 4.32 -4.28 6.27
CA LYS A 41 4.40 -5.71 6.62
C LYS A 41 3.01 -6.25 6.95
N CYS A 42 2.09 -6.17 5.99
CA CYS A 42 0.77 -6.77 6.12
C CYS A 42 0.85 -8.30 6.13
N ARG A 43 -0.09 -8.94 6.82
CA ARG A 43 -0.28 -10.38 6.94
C ARG A 43 -1.29 -10.92 5.91
N GLY A 44 -2.15 -10.04 5.37
CA GLY A 44 -3.15 -10.32 4.34
C GLY A 44 -4.57 -10.56 4.87
N ASN A 45 -4.74 -10.53 6.19
CA ASN A 45 -6.05 -10.65 6.85
C ASN A 45 -6.54 -9.32 7.44
N GLU A 46 -5.72 -8.26 7.33
CA GLU A 46 -6.09 -6.91 7.72
C GLU A 46 -7.23 -6.39 6.85
N THR A 47 -8.14 -5.64 7.48
CA THR A 47 -9.22 -4.95 6.75
C THR A 47 -8.85 -3.55 6.29
N THR A 48 -7.85 -2.96 6.95
CA THR A 48 -7.36 -1.61 6.65
C THR A 48 -5.83 -1.57 6.65
N LEU A 49 -5.25 -0.66 5.87
CA LEU A 49 -3.81 -0.42 5.83
C LEU A 49 -3.21 -0.10 7.21
N ARG A 50 -4.02 0.50 8.10
CA ARG A 50 -3.60 0.92 9.44
C ARG A 50 -3.35 -0.26 10.40
N GLU A 51 -3.91 -1.42 10.11
CA GLU A 51 -3.68 -2.64 10.89
C GLU A 51 -2.35 -3.32 10.54
N CYS A 52 -1.74 -2.95 9.40
CA CYS A 52 -0.46 -3.50 9.00
C CYS A 52 0.67 -2.89 9.84
N ASP A 53 1.61 -3.74 10.25
CA ASP A 53 2.85 -3.29 10.85
C ASP A 53 3.71 -2.58 9.78
N PHE A 54 4.46 -1.56 10.16
CA PHE A 54 5.43 -0.91 9.28
C PHE A 54 6.62 -0.38 10.09
N ASN A 55 7.77 -0.29 9.43
CA ASN A 55 8.94 0.34 10.03
C ASN A 55 8.86 1.84 9.73
N GLY A 56 8.73 2.66 10.78
CA GLY A 56 8.73 4.12 10.66
C GLY A 56 10.09 4.69 10.30
#